data_AF-A0A3B0W1T4-F1
#
_entry.id   AF-A0A3B0W1T4-F1
#
_cell.length_a   1.000
_cell.length_b   1.000
_cell.length_c   1.000
_cell.angle_alpha   90.00
_cell.angle_beta   90.00
_cell.angle_gamma   90.00
#
_symmetry.space_group_name_H-M   'P 1'
#
loop_
_entity.id
_entity.type
_entity.pdbx_description
1 polymer ?
#
loop_
_entity_poly.entity_id
_entity_poly.type
_entity_poly.pdbx_seq_one_letter_code
_entity_poly.pdbx_strand_id
1 'polypeptide(L)'
;MKKFRWLTIGVFTLMVSLGSIHTAMAEGALKQNFKQVDIRTVIEAVAKISGYNIIIDPRVKGKVTFIAPAGMNPRELYQSLLAVLRVHGYAAIEGDNAIKIIPANMARDQFPY
;
A
#
# COMPACT_ATOMS: atom_id res chain seq x y z
N MET A 1 -27.41 24.88 56.79
CA MET A 1 -26.49 24.15 57.69
C MET A 1 -26.81 22.66 57.62
N LYS A 2 -25.79 21.78 57.56
CA LYS A 2 -25.82 20.32 57.83
C LYS A 2 -26.49 19.44 56.74
N LYS A 3 -25.85 19.16 55.60
CA LYS A 3 -25.02 17.95 55.30
C LYS A 3 -25.36 16.70 56.14
N PHE A 4 -25.86 15.62 55.50
CA PHE A 4 -25.52 14.22 55.87
C PHE A 4 -25.89 13.18 54.78
N ARG A 5 -24.96 13.08 53.83
CA ARG A 5 -24.42 11.95 53.06
C ARG A 5 -24.86 10.50 53.42
N TRP A 6 -25.03 9.67 52.36
CA TRP A 6 -24.83 8.20 52.19
C TRP A 6 -26.06 7.53 51.53
N LEU A 7 -26.01 6.61 50.57
CA LEU A 7 -24.97 5.92 49.81
C LEU A 7 -25.74 5.17 48.70
N THR A 8 -25.16 5.08 47.49
CA THR A 8 -25.48 4.16 46.38
C THR A 8 -26.89 4.13 45.78
N ILE A 9 -26.97 4.38 44.47
CA ILE A 9 -27.55 3.53 43.42
C ILE A 9 -27.91 4.47 42.26
N GLY A 10 -27.07 4.49 41.25
CA GLY A 10 -27.23 5.38 40.09
C GLY A 10 -26.14 5.18 39.06
N VAL A 11 -25.69 3.94 38.89
CA VAL A 11 -24.92 3.48 37.74
C VAL A 11 -25.89 3.48 36.55
N PHE A 12 -26.26 4.66 36.04
CA PHE A 12 -27.10 4.77 34.83
C PHE A 12 -27.23 6.23 34.37
N THR A 13 -26.15 6.87 33.94
CA THR A 13 -26.29 8.02 33.02
C THR A 13 -25.12 8.01 32.04
N LEU A 14 -25.40 7.44 30.86
CA LEU A 14 -25.01 7.95 29.56
C LEU A 14 -23.49 8.14 29.36
N MET A 15 -22.75 7.13 28.88
CA MET A 15 -22.75 6.72 27.47
C MET A 15 -22.81 7.90 26.50
N VAL A 16 -21.62 8.34 26.07
CA VAL A 16 -21.23 8.78 24.72
C VAL A 16 -20.04 9.73 24.91
N SER A 17 -18.85 9.15 25.00
CA SER A 17 -17.63 9.84 24.57
C SER A 17 -17.13 9.09 23.33
N LEU A 18 -17.93 9.18 22.26
CA LEU A 18 -17.51 8.82 20.91
C LEU A 18 -16.77 10.07 20.38
N GLY A 19 -15.45 10.10 20.57
CA GLY A 19 -14.71 11.32 20.25
C GLY A 19 -13.22 11.09 20.28
N SER A 20 -12.73 10.30 19.32
CA SER A 20 -11.43 10.44 18.63
C SER A 20 -10.93 9.08 18.15
N ILE A 21 -11.57 8.52 17.13
CA ILE A 21 -10.83 7.65 16.22
C ILE A 21 -9.93 8.58 15.43
N HIS A 22 -8.69 8.80 15.91
CA HIS A 22 -7.64 9.32 15.06
C HIS A 22 -7.38 8.24 14.01
N THR A 23 -8.02 8.36 12.84
CA THR A 23 -7.51 7.75 11.63
C THR A 23 -6.18 8.43 11.37
N ALA A 24 -5.09 7.81 11.86
CA ALA A 24 -3.76 8.08 11.38
C ALA A 24 -3.77 7.75 9.89
N MET A 25 -4.02 8.75 9.05
CA MET A 25 -3.77 8.67 7.62
C MET A 25 -2.29 8.35 7.48
N ALA A 26 -2.00 7.10 7.12
CA ALA A 26 -0.65 6.61 6.93
C ALA A 26 0.08 7.57 5.98
N GLU A 27 1.07 8.28 6.51
CA GLU A 27 1.99 9.12 5.76
C GLU A 27 2.95 8.22 4.95
N GLY A 28 2.40 7.54 3.96
CA GLY A 28 3.15 6.86 2.90
C GLY A 28 3.43 7.82 1.75
N ALA A 29 3.75 9.09 2.03
CA ALA A 29 4.09 10.04 0.99
C ALA A 29 5.48 9.66 0.45
N LEU A 30 5.49 8.98 -0.70
CA LEU A 30 6.69 8.67 -1.46
C LEU A 30 7.26 10.00 -2.00
N LYS A 31 7.97 10.75 -1.14
CA LYS A 31 8.52 12.08 -1.44
C LYS A 31 9.73 12.06 -2.37
N GLN A 32 10.21 10.88 -2.75
CA GLN A 32 11.40 10.71 -3.57
C GLN A 32 11.02 10.39 -5.02
N ASN A 33 11.32 11.33 -5.93
CA ASN A 33 11.22 11.06 -7.35
C ASN A 33 12.33 10.08 -7.76
N PHE A 34 11.96 8.91 -8.29
CA PHE A 34 12.93 7.97 -8.83
C PHE A 34 13.27 8.39 -10.25
N LYS A 35 14.47 8.94 -10.46
CA LYS A 35 14.96 9.33 -11.80
C LYS A 35 16.10 8.41 -12.20
N GLN A 36 15.95 7.70 -13.31
CA GLN A 36 16.96 6.74 -13.81
C GLN A 36 17.38 5.67 -12.78
N VAL A 37 16.44 5.26 -11.94
CA VAL A 37 16.65 4.24 -10.91
C VAL A 37 16.35 2.87 -11.48
N ASP A 38 16.99 1.82 -10.96
CA ASP A 38 16.67 0.46 -11.35
C ASP A 38 15.20 0.13 -11.00
N ILE A 39 14.51 -0.53 -11.94
CA ILE A 39 13.10 -0.89 -11.78
C ILE A 39 12.86 -1.74 -10.53
N ARG A 40 13.82 -2.59 -10.12
CA ARG A 40 13.72 -3.42 -8.92
C ARG A 40 13.61 -2.57 -7.66
N THR A 41 14.42 -1.53 -7.56
CA THR A 41 14.40 -0.61 -6.42
C THR A 41 13.05 0.10 -6.31
N VAL A 42 12.44 0.46 -7.45
CA VAL A 42 11.10 1.07 -7.46
C VAL A 42 10.04 0.05 -7.03
N ILE A 43 10.10 -1.18 -7.54
CA ILE A 43 9.20 -2.27 -7.15
C ILE A 43 9.30 -2.54 -5.64
N GLU A 44 10.50 -2.65 -5.09
CA GLU A 44 10.74 -2.91 -3.67
C GLU A 44 10.20 -1.78 -2.78
N ALA A 45 10.44 -0.52 -3.17
CA ALA A 45 9.91 0.63 -2.44
C ALA A 45 8.38 0.63 -2.43
N VAL A 46 7.76 0.38 -3.58
CA VAL A 46 6.30 0.29 -3.69
C VAL A 46 5.77 -0.88 -2.87
N ALA A 47 6.36 -2.08 -2.98
CA ALA A 47 5.96 -3.25 -2.20
C ALA A 47 5.95 -2.99 -0.70
N LYS A 48 7.00 -2.31 -0.21
CA LYS A 48 7.13 -1.93 1.21
C LYS A 48 6.06 -0.94 1.66
N ILE A 49 5.74 0.04 0.82
CA ILE A 49 4.74 1.08 1.14
C ILE A 49 3.31 0.54 1.00
N SER A 50 3.08 -0.32 0.00
CA SER A 50 1.77 -0.87 -0.31
C SER A 50 1.40 -2.09 0.52
N GLY A 51 2.39 -2.74 1.13
CA GLY A 51 2.21 -3.99 1.88
C GLY A 51 1.94 -5.20 0.97
N TYR A 52 2.30 -5.13 -0.32
CA TYR A 52 2.10 -6.24 -1.25
C TYR A 52 3.27 -7.22 -1.16
N ASN A 53 2.96 -8.52 -1.09
CA ASN A 53 3.96 -9.57 -1.23
C ASN A 53 4.29 -9.76 -2.72
N ILE A 54 5.48 -9.35 -3.14
CA ILE A 54 5.89 -9.33 -4.55
C ILE A 54 7.12 -10.22 -4.76
N ILE A 55 7.06 -11.09 -5.76
CA ILE A 55 8.17 -11.91 -6.24
C ILE A 55 8.64 -11.33 -7.58
N ILE A 56 9.93 -11.01 -7.69
CA ILE A 56 10.52 -10.38 -8.87
C ILE A 56 11.35 -11.41 -9.65
N ASP A 57 11.00 -11.64 -10.91
CA ASP A 57 11.79 -12.51 -11.78
C ASP A 57 13.19 -11.93 -12.07
N PRO A 58 14.26 -12.75 -12.13
CA PRO A 58 15.63 -12.29 -12.36
C PRO A 58 15.83 -11.54 -13.71
N ARG A 59 14.92 -11.70 -14.66
CA ARG A 59 14.99 -11.05 -15.98
C ARG A 59 14.39 -9.64 -15.97
N VAL A 60 13.73 -9.24 -14.89
CA VAL A 60 13.22 -7.86 -14.70
C VAL A 60 14.41 -6.94 -14.41
N LYS A 61 14.72 -6.02 -15.32
CA LYS A 61 15.91 -5.16 -15.20
C LYS A 61 15.76 -3.92 -16.06
N GLY A 62 16.49 -2.88 -15.71
CA GLY A 62 16.54 -1.65 -16.50
C GLY A 62 16.19 -0.43 -15.67
N LYS A 63 16.38 0.74 -16.28
CA LYS A 63 16.20 2.03 -15.61
C LYS A 63 14.82 2.59 -15.90
N VAL A 64 14.18 3.14 -14.88
CA VAL A 64 12.88 3.77 -14.97
C VAL A 64 12.91 5.16 -14.34
N THR A 65 11.96 5.99 -14.77
CA THR A 65 11.63 7.23 -14.09
C THR A 65 10.21 7.11 -13.55
N PHE A 66 10.07 7.11 -12.22
CA PHE A 66 8.79 7.02 -11.53
C PHE A 66 8.59 8.23 -10.63
N ILE A 67 7.54 9.00 -10.94
CA ILE A 67 7.19 10.24 -10.25
C ILE A 67 5.88 9.98 -9.51
N ALA A 68 5.95 9.85 -8.19
CA ALA A 68 4.80 9.69 -7.33
C ALA A 68 4.36 11.07 -6.79
N PRO A 69 3.13 11.52 -7.05
CA PRO A 69 2.58 12.73 -6.43
C PRO A 69 2.51 12.60 -4.90
N ALA A 70 2.63 13.74 -4.21
CA ALA A 70 2.43 13.78 -2.76
C ALA A 70 0.97 13.41 -2.41
N GLY A 71 0.78 12.60 -1.37
CA GLY A 71 -0.55 12.18 -0.91
C GLY A 71 -1.18 11.02 -1.67
N MET A 72 -0.45 10.41 -2.63
CA MET A 72 -0.92 9.20 -3.30
C MET A 72 -1.08 8.05 -2.29
N ASN A 73 -2.24 7.40 -2.32
CA ASN A 73 -2.50 6.30 -1.38
C ASN A 73 -1.79 5.01 -1.83
N PRO A 74 -1.61 4.03 -0.92
CA PRO A 74 -0.93 2.76 -1.21
C PRO A 74 -1.45 2.01 -2.44
N ARG A 75 -2.77 2.07 -2.69
CA ARG A 75 -3.41 1.41 -3.83
C ARG A 75 -3.09 2.11 -5.14
N GLU A 76 -3.13 3.44 -5.16
CA GLU A 76 -2.76 4.26 -6.32
C GLU A 76 -1.27 4.13 -6.67
N LEU A 77 -0.40 4.05 -5.66
CA LEU A 77 1.03 3.78 -5.86
C LEU A 77 1.25 2.47 -6.60
N TYR A 78 0.54 1.41 -6.20
CA TYR A 78 0.59 0.13 -6.87
C TYR A 78 0.04 0.18 -8.30
N GLN A 79 -1.09 0.84 -8.52
CA GLN A 79 -1.63 1.01 -9.89
C GLN A 79 -0.66 1.76 -10.80
N SER A 80 0.03 2.76 -10.26
CA SER A 80 1.04 3.51 -10.99
C SER A 80 2.28 2.65 -11.30
N LEU A 81 2.69 1.77 -10.37
CA LEU A 81 3.72 0.77 -10.63
C LEU A 81 3.32 -0.16 -11.78
N LEU A 82 2.07 -0.65 -11.82
CA LEU A 82 1.58 -1.50 -12.92
C LEU A 82 1.67 -0.80 -14.29
N ALA A 83 1.43 0.51 -14.33
CA ALA A 83 1.60 1.30 -15.55
C ALA A 83 3.08 1.35 -15.98
N VAL A 84 4.02 1.57 -15.04
CA VAL A 84 5.47 1.53 -15.33
C VAL A 84 5.88 0.16 -15.85
N LEU A 85 5.44 -0.93 -15.21
CA LEU A 85 5.77 -2.29 -15.64
C LEU A 85 5.34 -2.54 -17.09
N ARG A 86 4.13 -2.13 -17.47
CA ARG A 86 3.62 -2.29 -18.85
C ARG A 86 4.45 -1.55 -19.89
N VAL A 87 4.89 -0.32 -19.60
CA VAL A 87 5.75 0.45 -20.51
C VAL A 87 7.09 -0.25 -20.75
N HIS A 88 7.59 -0.97 -19.76
CA HIS A 88 8.84 -1.73 -19.84
C HIS A 88 8.67 -3.19 -20.28
N GLY A 89 7.46 -3.60 -20.70
CA GLY A 89 7.22 -4.96 -21.18
C GLY A 89 7.19 -6.01 -20.06
N TYR A 90 6.84 -5.61 -18.84
CA TYR A 90 6.64 -6.49 -17.69
C TYR A 90 5.15 -6.57 -17.33
N ALA A 91 4.77 -7.66 -16.68
CA ALA A 91 3.43 -7.91 -16.18
C ALA A 91 3.49 -8.35 -14.72
N ALA A 92 2.50 -7.93 -13.94
CA ALA A 92 2.24 -8.46 -12.61
C ALA A 92 1.12 -9.51 -12.72
N ILE A 93 1.37 -10.72 -12.23
CA ILE A 93 0.40 -11.80 -12.14
C ILE A 93 0.05 -12.01 -10.68
N GLU A 94 -1.23 -11.88 -10.35
CA GLU A 94 -1.74 -12.22 -9.04
C GLU A 94 -1.74 -13.76 -8.90
N GLY A 95 -1.04 -14.27 -7.90
CA GLY A 95 -1.10 -15.69 -7.51
C GLY A 95 -1.62 -15.82 -6.08
N ASP A 96 -1.86 -17.06 -5.64
CA ASP A 96 -2.50 -17.35 -4.35
C ASP A 96 -1.82 -16.72 -3.13
N ASN A 97 -0.49 -16.56 -3.16
CA ASN A 97 0.28 -16.10 -2.00
C ASN A 97 1.12 -14.85 -2.26
N ALA A 98 1.35 -14.51 -3.53
CA ALA A 98 2.22 -13.41 -3.92
C ALA A 98 1.91 -12.95 -5.34
N ILE A 99 2.19 -11.68 -5.60
CA ILE A 99 2.16 -11.09 -6.93
C ILE A 99 3.51 -11.35 -7.60
N LYS A 100 3.51 -11.98 -8.77
CA LYS A 100 4.72 -12.27 -9.53
C LYS A 100 4.93 -11.21 -10.60
N ILE A 101 6.08 -10.56 -10.62
CA ILE A 101 6.46 -9.65 -11.71
C ILE A 101 7.38 -10.39 -12.66
N ILE A 102 6.92 -10.58 -13.89
CA ILE A 102 7.60 -11.35 -14.93
C ILE A 102 7.60 -10.57 -16.26
N PRO A 103 8.52 -10.89 -17.20
CA PRO A 103 8.42 -10.43 -18.59
C PRO A 103 7.06 -10.77 -19.21
N ALA A 104 6.42 -9.78 -19.86
CA ALA A 104 5.06 -9.91 -20.40
C ALA A 104 4.94 -10.99 -21.48
N ASN A 105 6.04 -11.32 -22.17
CA ASN A 105 6.08 -12.43 -23.12
C ASN A 105 5.89 -13.80 -22.45
N MET A 106 6.27 -13.96 -21.17
CA MET A 106 6.06 -15.20 -20.41
C MET A 106 4.71 -15.22 -19.68
N ALA A 107 4.09 -14.05 -19.48
CA ALA A 107 2.78 -13.95 -18.83
C ALA A 107 1.65 -14.58 -19.64
N ARG A 108 1.77 -14.56 -20.98
CA ARG A 108 0.76 -15.14 -21.88
C ARG A 108 0.65 -16.66 -21.78
N ASP A 109 1.73 -17.34 -21.43
CA ASP A 109 1.77 -18.80 -21.31
C ASP A 109 1.20 -19.32 -19.97
N GLN A 110 0.98 -18.45 -18.99
CA GLN A 110 0.59 -18.85 -17.63
C GLN A 110 -0.93 -18.77 -17.35
N PHE A 111 -1.72 -18.25 -18.29
CA PHE A 111 -3.19 -18.27 -18.22
C PHE A 111 -3.75 -19.39 -19.12
N PRO A 112 -4.08 -20.58 -18.58
CA PRO A 112 -4.99 -21.49 -19.27
C PRO A 112 -6.37 -20.81 -19.31
N TYR A 113 -6.97 -20.75 -20.49
CA TYR A 113 -8.34 -20.25 -20.66
C TYR A 113 -9.35 -20.98 -19.77
#